data_AF-A0A271IUK8-F1
#
_entry.id   AF-A0A271IUK8-F1
#
_cell.length_a   1.000
_cell.length_b   1.000
_cell.length_c   1.000
_cell.angle_alpha   90.00
_cell.angle_beta   90.00
_cell.angle_gamma   90.00
#
_symmetry.space_group_name_H-M   'P 1'
#
loop_
_entity.id
_entity.type
_entity.pdbx_description
1 polymer ?
#
loop_
_entity_poly.entity_id
_entity_poly.type
_entity_poly.pdbx_seq_one_letter_code
_entity_poly.pdbx_strand_id
1 'polypeptide(L)'
;MDRLQCKACGSFSMLPMDLEADETDELDFMTDEHEARFFTCHVCGDNWLSVRRVEGGDCRITFVHQMGLQPLLKRTATMTTSVVLNEDTVDRWDYFLGDSEVGEGRWRDTLDERRRVLRSICTN
;
A
#
# COMPACT_ATOMS: atom_id res chain seq x y z
N MET A 1 5.50 -9.57 17.04
CA MET A 1 4.92 -9.17 15.74
C MET A 1 5.37 -10.17 14.70
N ASP A 2 4.43 -10.78 13.97
CA ASP A 2 4.77 -11.66 12.86
C ASP A 2 5.26 -10.81 11.68
N ARG A 3 6.39 -11.21 11.10
CA ARG A 3 6.98 -10.52 9.95
C ARG A 3 6.17 -10.86 8.70
N LEU A 4 5.73 -9.84 7.97
CA LEU A 4 5.00 -10.04 6.71
C LEU A 4 5.98 -10.41 5.58
N GLN A 5 5.50 -11.20 4.62
CA GLN A 5 6.27 -11.56 3.44
C GLN A 5 6.31 -10.37 2.47
N CYS A 6 7.51 -9.96 2.08
CA CYS A 6 7.70 -8.94 1.04
C CYS A 6 7.24 -9.48 -0.32
N LYS A 7 6.32 -8.77 -0.99
CA LYS A 7 5.83 -9.17 -2.32
C LYS A 7 6.84 -8.91 -3.44
N ALA A 8 7.89 -8.10 -3.19
CA ALA A 8 9.00 -7.92 -4.14
C ALA A 8 10.01 -9.07 -4.05
N CYS A 9 10.63 -9.29 -2.89
CA CYS A 9 11.74 -10.24 -2.72
C CYS A 9 11.38 -11.58 -2.06
N GLY A 10 10.15 -11.75 -1.55
CA GLY A 10 9.70 -12.99 -0.90
C GLY A 10 10.21 -13.19 0.53
N SER A 11 11.03 -12.27 1.07
CA SER A 11 11.57 -12.34 2.43
C SER A 11 10.52 -12.00 3.49
N PHE A 12 10.50 -12.74 4.61
CA PHE A 12 9.71 -12.43 5.81
C PHE A 12 10.43 -11.35 6.64
N SER A 13 10.38 -10.12 6.14
CA SER A 13 11.11 -8.97 6.71
C SER A 13 10.31 -7.67 6.69
N MET A 14 9.05 -7.69 6.25
CA MET A 14 8.20 -6.52 6.31
C MET A 14 7.68 -6.32 7.73
N LEU A 15 7.89 -5.13 8.28
CA LEU A 15 7.31 -4.72 9.55
C LEU A 15 6.31 -3.58 9.30
N PRO A 16 5.11 -3.62 9.91
CA PRO A 16 4.28 -2.43 10.01
C PRO A 16 5.00 -1.41 10.89
N MET A 17 5.14 -0.19 10.39
CA MET A 17 5.52 0.97 11.18
C MET A 17 4.26 1.76 11.47
N ASP A 18 3.96 1.93 12.75
CA ASP A 18 2.96 2.88 13.20
C ASP A 18 3.50 4.27 12.90
N LEU A 19 2.74 5.06 12.14
CA LEU A 19 3.08 6.45 11.91
C LEU A 19 2.64 7.22 13.15
N GLU A 20 3.59 7.50 14.06
CA GLU A 20 3.35 8.49 15.11
C GLU A 20 3.10 9.83 14.43
N ALA A 21 1.87 10.35 14.54
CA ALA A 21 1.56 11.69 14.10
C ALA A 21 2.31 12.66 15.03
N ASP A 22 3.38 13.28 14.53
CA ASP A 22 4.01 14.41 15.22
C ASP A 22 2.94 15.47 15.51
N GLU A 23 2.90 15.99 16.74
CA GLU A 23 1.86 16.84 17.36
C GLU A 23 1.61 18.21 16.70
N THR A 24 1.87 18.39 15.39
CA THR A 24 1.80 19.71 14.73
C THR A 24 0.86 19.85 13.53
N ASP A 25 0.11 18.83 13.15
CA ASP A 25 -1.07 19.02 12.31
C ASP A 25 -2.07 17.90 12.62
N GLU A 26 -3.26 18.30 13.07
CA GLU A 26 -4.41 17.44 13.34
C GLU A 26 -4.87 16.72 12.05
N LEU A 27 -4.13 15.70 11.63
CA LEU A 27 -4.70 14.62 10.85
C LEU A 27 -5.12 13.54 11.84
N ASP A 28 -6.42 13.50 12.10
CA ASP A 28 -7.13 12.59 12.98
C ASP A 28 -7.07 11.13 12.45
N PHE A 29 -5.85 10.60 12.31
CA PHE A 29 -5.52 9.25 11.83
C PHE A 29 -5.59 8.19 12.95
N MET A 30 -6.20 8.53 14.09
CA MET A 30 -6.26 7.66 15.28
C MET A 30 -7.68 7.24 15.68
N THR A 31 -8.67 7.56 14.84
CA THR A 31 -10.02 6.98 14.97
C THR A 31 -10.08 5.64 14.22
N ASP A 32 -10.92 4.70 14.66
CA ASP A 32 -11.19 3.44 13.91
C ASP A 32 -11.64 3.69 12.46
N GLU A 33 -12.04 4.93 12.14
CA GLU A 33 -12.48 5.41 10.85
C GLU A 33 -11.32 5.74 9.89
N HIS A 34 -10.12 6.03 10.41
CA HIS A 34 -8.95 6.44 9.63
C HIS A 34 -7.70 5.71 10.11
N GLU A 35 -7.27 4.69 9.37
CA GLU A 35 -6.09 3.89 9.74
C GLU A 35 -5.01 3.99 8.65
N ALA A 36 -3.81 4.45 9.03
CA ALA A 36 -2.64 4.47 8.16
C ALA A 36 -1.58 3.48 8.65
N ARG A 37 -1.10 2.62 7.75
CA ARG A 37 -0.01 1.66 8.04
C ARG A 37 1.07 1.77 6.98
N PHE A 38 2.30 1.96 7.42
CA PHE A 38 3.45 1.97 6.52
C PHE A 38 4.23 0.66 6.63
N PHE A 39 4.69 0.12 5.51
CA PHE A 39 5.37 -1.16 5.48
C PHE A 39 6.67 -1.03 4.70
N THR A 40 7.77 -1.50 5.29
CA THR A 40 9.09 -1.50 4.64
C THR A 40 9.76 -2.86 4.73
N CYS A 41 10.35 -3.31 3.62
CA CYS A 41 11.21 -4.48 3.57
C CYS A 41 12.64 -4.10 3.95
N HIS A 42 13.17 -4.67 5.02
CA HIS A 42 14.57 -4.46 5.41
C HIS A 42 15.60 -5.14 4.49
N VAL A 43 15.18 -5.99 3.57
CA VAL A 43 16.06 -6.68 2.62
C VAL A 43 16.15 -5.93 1.30
N CYS A 44 15.00 -5.57 0.71
CA CYS A 44 14.94 -5.00 -0.63
C CYS A 44 14.64 -3.52 -0.68
N GLY A 45 14.26 -2.91 0.45
CA GLY A 45 13.80 -1.53 0.50
C GLY A 45 12.42 -1.29 -0.11
N ASP A 46 11.71 -2.34 -0.56
CA ASP A 46 10.29 -2.23 -0.99
C ASP A 46 9.48 -1.60 0.14
N ASN A 47 8.75 -0.54 -0.18
CA ASN A 47 7.95 0.19 0.77
C ASN A 47 6.59 0.54 0.18
N TRP A 48 5.57 0.43 1.02
CA TRP A 48 4.22 0.82 0.66
C TRP A 48 3.42 1.31 1.87
N LEU A 49 2.51 2.24 1.60
CA LEU A 49 1.59 2.83 2.55
C LEU A 49 0.18 2.28 2.29
N SER A 50 -0.52 1.90 3.34
CA SER A 50 -1.96 1.63 3.36
C SER A 50 -2.66 2.76 4.08
N VAL A 51 -3.69 3.34 3.48
CA VAL A 51 -4.58 4.31 4.15
C VAL A 51 -6.00 3.82 4.00
N ARG A 52 -6.64 3.48 5.11
CA ARG A 52 -8.05 3.13 5.18
C ARG A 52 -8.83 4.34 5.66
N ARG A 53 -9.97 4.59 5.00
CA ARG A 53 -10.96 5.58 5.40
C ARG A 53 -12.35 4.95 5.38
N VAL A 54 -13.15 5.25 6.37
CA VAL A 54 -14.56 4.84 6.44
C VAL A 54 -15.41 6.09 6.52
N GLU A 55 -16.27 6.31 5.51
CA GLU A 55 -17.16 7.47 5.44
C GLU A 55 -18.55 7.02 4.97
N GLY A 56 -19.61 7.35 5.73
CA GLY A 56 -20.99 7.13 5.28
C GLY A 56 -21.39 5.66 5.04
N GLY A 57 -20.64 4.69 5.57
CA GLY A 57 -20.85 3.26 5.33
C GLY A 57 -19.93 2.66 4.26
N ASP A 58 -19.28 3.50 3.44
CA ASP A 58 -18.30 3.06 2.46
C ASP A 58 -16.89 3.05 3.07
N CYS A 59 -16.15 1.98 2.79
CA CYS A 59 -14.76 1.84 3.16
C CYS A 59 -13.88 1.95 1.92
N ARG A 60 -12.83 2.77 2.03
CA ARG A 60 -11.85 2.95 0.97
C ARG A 60 -10.46 2.67 1.52
N ILE A 61 -9.74 1.75 0.89
CA ILE A 61 -8.35 1.49 1.22
C ILE A 61 -7.47 1.87 0.04
N THR A 62 -6.56 2.82 0.26
CA THR A 62 -5.58 3.26 -0.71
C THR A 62 -4.23 2.64 -0.39
N PHE A 63 -3.64 1.98 -1.39
CA PHE A 63 -2.31 1.41 -1.35
C PHE A 63 -1.39 2.27 -2.21
N VAL A 64 -0.31 2.79 -1.64
CA VAL A 64 0.71 3.58 -2.34
C VAL A 64 2.05 2.87 -2.27
N HIS A 65 2.58 2.46 -3.41
CA HIS A 65 3.91 1.86 -3.54
C HIS A 65 4.91 2.95 -3.92
N GLN A 66 5.80 3.29 -2.98
CA GLN A 66 6.76 4.37 -3.18
C GLN A 66 8.08 3.89 -3.77
N MET A 67 8.59 2.69 -3.41
CA MET A 67 9.76 1.99 -3.98
C MET A 67 10.99 2.86 -4.38
N GLY A 68 11.10 4.10 -3.88
CA GLY A 68 12.06 5.11 -4.34
C GLY A 68 11.95 5.54 -5.81
N LEU A 69 10.86 5.19 -6.52
CA LEU A 69 10.74 5.35 -7.97
C LEU A 69 9.50 6.17 -8.35
N GLN A 70 9.69 7.19 -9.19
CA GLN A 70 8.61 7.99 -9.77
C GLN A 70 8.22 7.47 -11.16
N PRO A 71 6.94 7.56 -11.56
CA PRO A 71 5.78 8.08 -10.80
C PRO A 71 5.32 7.13 -9.68
N LEU A 72 4.54 7.58 -8.70
CA LEU A 72 4.05 6.70 -7.63
C LEU A 72 3.07 5.64 -8.16
N LEU A 73 3.13 4.40 -7.68
CA LEU A 73 2.10 3.42 -7.99
C LEU A 73 1.02 3.45 -6.92
N LYS A 74 -0.20 3.82 -7.26
CA LYS A 74 -1.33 3.83 -6.33
C LYS A 74 -2.43 2.90 -6.81
N ARG A 75 -3.07 2.17 -5.91
CA ARG A 75 -4.35 1.49 -6.18
C ARG A 75 -5.31 1.70 -5.02
N THR A 76 -6.59 1.79 -5.32
CA THR A 76 -7.63 2.06 -4.34
C THR A 76 -8.69 0.99 -4.41
N ALA A 77 -8.94 0.32 -3.29
CA ALA A 77 -10.07 -0.57 -3.08
C ALA A 77 -11.24 0.23 -2.53
N THR A 78 -12.41 0.12 -3.15
CA THR A 78 -13.68 0.64 -2.62
C THR A 78 -14.57 -0.53 -2.27
N MET A 79 -15.23 -0.47 -1.12
CA MET A 79 -16.12 -1.53 -0.63
C MET A 79 -17.22 -0.97 0.27
N THR A 80 -18.35 -1.67 0.33
CA THR A 80 -19.52 -1.29 1.14
C THR A 80 -19.44 -1.78 2.60
N THR A 81 -18.40 -2.55 2.96
CA THR A 81 -18.22 -3.06 4.34
C THR A 81 -16.90 -2.57 4.94
N SER A 82 -16.87 -2.29 6.23
CA SER A 82 -15.67 -1.75 6.87
C SER A 82 -14.55 -2.80 7.02
N VAL A 83 -14.85 -4.09 6.96
CA VAL A 83 -13.88 -5.16 7.19
C VAL A 83 -13.39 -5.77 5.86
N VAL A 84 -12.11 -5.56 5.53
CA VAL A 84 -11.45 -6.33 4.46
C VAL A 84 -11.08 -7.70 4.99
N LEU A 85 -11.80 -8.72 4.51
CA LEU A 85 -11.48 -10.11 4.81
C LEU A 85 -10.60 -10.73 3.72
N ASN A 86 -10.82 -10.37 2.44
CA ASN A 86 -10.07 -10.87 1.27
C ASN A 86 -10.27 -9.97 0.03
N GLU A 87 -9.63 -10.29 -1.10
CA GLU A 87 -9.76 -9.53 -2.36
C GLU A 87 -11.19 -9.57 -2.92
N ASP A 88 -12.00 -10.58 -2.59
CA ASP A 88 -13.40 -10.74 -3.06
C ASP A 88 -14.38 -9.80 -2.36
N THR A 89 -14.01 -9.23 -1.21
CA THR A 89 -14.82 -8.20 -0.52
C THR A 89 -14.70 -6.81 -1.15
N VAL A 90 -13.90 -6.65 -2.20
CA VAL A 90 -13.68 -5.36 -2.86
C VAL A 90 -14.66 -5.20 -4.01
N ASP A 91 -15.53 -4.18 -3.92
CA ASP A 91 -16.51 -3.87 -4.96
C ASP A 91 -15.84 -3.31 -6.22
N ARG A 92 -14.78 -2.51 -6.05
CA ARG A 92 -14.06 -1.89 -7.16
C ARG A 92 -12.60 -1.60 -6.84
N TRP A 93 -11.74 -1.82 -7.85
CA TRP A 93 -10.36 -1.38 -7.85
C TRP A 93 -10.12 -0.25 -8.85
N ASP A 94 -9.48 0.81 -8.38
CA ASP A 94 -8.97 1.91 -9.21
C ASP A 94 -7.43 1.90 -9.18
N TYR A 95 -6.77 2.14 -10.31
CA TYR A 95 -5.32 2.06 -10.43
C TYR A 95 -4.74 3.36 -11.00
N PHE A 96 -3.59 3.77 -10.48
CA PHE A 96 -2.98 5.06 -10.81
C PHE A 96 -1.46 4.94 -10.93
N LEU A 97 -0.91 5.69 -11.90
CA LEU A 97 0.51 5.99 -12.03
C LEU A 97 0.70 7.50 -11.82
N GLY A 98 1.22 7.89 -10.66
CA GLY A 98 1.19 9.25 -10.17
C GLY A 98 -0.27 9.67 -9.96
N ASP A 99 -0.66 10.76 -10.60
CA ASP A 99 -2.03 11.29 -10.53
C ASP A 99 -2.93 10.79 -11.68
N SER A 100 -2.36 10.05 -12.64
CA SER A 100 -3.11 9.56 -13.79
C SER A 100 -3.74 8.20 -13.51
N GLU A 101 -5.05 8.08 -13.71
CA GLU A 101 -5.75 6.80 -13.72
C GLU A 101 -5.30 5.94 -14.90
N VAL A 102 -5.07 4.65 -14.65
CA VAL A 102 -4.64 3.67 -15.65
C VAL A 102 -5.40 2.36 -15.49
N GLY A 103 -5.41 1.53 -16.53
CA GLY A 103 -5.93 0.17 -16.42
C GLY A 103 -5.03 -0.75 -15.57
N GLU A 104 -5.65 -1.75 -14.95
CA GLU A 104 -4.98 -2.75 -14.09
C GLU A 104 -3.76 -3.40 -14.74
N GLY A 105 -3.86 -3.81 -16.02
CA GLY A 105 -2.77 -4.48 -16.72
C GLY A 105 -1.50 -3.62 -16.76
N ARG A 106 -1.62 -2.36 -17.21
CA ARG A 106 -0.50 -1.40 -17.25
C ARG A 106 0.08 -1.16 -15.86
N TRP A 107 -0.78 -1.09 -14.84
CA TRP A 107 -0.35 -0.91 -13.47
C TRP A 107 0.44 -2.12 -12.95
N ARG A 108 -0.04 -3.34 -13.20
CA ARG A 108 0.63 -4.59 -12.83
C ARG A 108 1.98 -4.74 -13.55
N ASP A 109 2.04 -4.44 -14.84
CA ASP A 109 3.29 -4.49 -15.61
C ASP A 109 4.35 -3.57 -15.00
N THR A 110 3.96 -2.34 -14.64
CA THR A 110 4.86 -1.37 -14.01
C THR A 110 5.30 -1.83 -12.62
N LEU A 111 4.39 -2.41 -11.83
CA LEU A 111 4.71 -2.96 -10.51
C LEU A 111 5.73 -4.10 -10.60
N ASP A 112 5.50 -5.02 -11.54
CA ASP A 112 6.35 -6.20 -11.71
C ASP A 112 7.75 -5.83 -12.22
N GLU A 113 7.85 -4.84 -13.11
CA GLU A 113 9.13 -4.27 -13.52
C GLU A 113 9.91 -3.70 -12.32
N ARG A 114 9.28 -2.89 -11.48
CA ARG A 114 9.92 -2.34 -10.27
C ARG A 114 10.35 -3.42 -9.29
N ARG A 115 9.51 -4.44 -9.08
CA ARG A 115 9.88 -5.58 -8.23
C ARG A 115 11.07 -6.35 -8.80
N ARG A 116 11.21 -6.49 -10.12
CA ARG A 116 12.41 -7.08 -10.73
C ARG A 116 13.66 -6.24 -10.43
N VAL A 117 13.56 -4.91 -10.53
CA VAL A 117 14.67 -4.01 -10.18
C VAL A 117 15.04 -4.17 -8.70
N LEU A 118 14.07 -4.11 -7.78
CA LEU A 118 14.34 -4.30 -6.35
C LEU A 118 14.95 -5.67 -6.05
N ARG A 119 14.45 -6.75 -6.66
CA ARG A 119 15.03 -8.08 -6.52
C ARG A 119 16.49 -8.15 -6.96
N SER A 120 16.86 -7.45 -8.03
CA SER A 120 18.25 -7.41 -8.51
C SER A 120 19.21 -6.77 -7.50
N ILE A 121 18.71 -5.87 -6.65
CA ILE A 121 19.49 -5.22 -5.59
C ILE A 121 19.65 -6.14 -4.38
N CYS A 122 18.72 -7.08 -4.15
CA CYS A 122 18.71 -7.97 -2.99
C CYS A 122 19.69 -9.13 -3.07
N THR A 123 20.26 -9.40 -4.25
CA THR A 123 21.10 -10.58 -4.51
C THR A 123 22.59 -10.36 -4.25
N ASN A 124 22.96 -9.47 -3.32
CA ASN A 124 24.33 -9.38 -2.80
C ASN A 124 24.42 -9.92 -1.37
#